data_AF-A0A026WW72-F1
#
_entry.id   AF-A0A026WW72-F1
#
_cell.length_a   1.000
_cell.length_b   1.000
_cell.length_c   1.000
_cell.angle_alpha   90.00
_cell.angle_beta   90.00
_cell.angle_gamma   90.00
#
_symmetry.space_group_name_H-M   'P 1'
#
loop_
_entity.id
_entity.type
_entity.pdbx_description
1 polymer ?
#
loop_
_entity_poly.entity_id
_entity_poly.type
_entity_poly.pdbx_seq_one_letter_code
_entity_poly.pdbx_strand_id
1 'polypeptide(L)'
;MPATAMHKFITFVGVTSILHAAYSAAQHRSYLRITEQEFTTLPIDILIQGIASLFIVMYGIMYIAGDFKEIRAVVDLENKSWETLRNLPSFQIFNHRGKSLWQEGAALSNAYI
;
A
#
# COMPACT_ATOMS: atom_id res chain seq x y z
N MET A 1 -11.56 1.98 1.92
CA MET A 1 -11.10 2.49 0.61
C MET A 1 -9.64 2.14 0.44
N PRO A 2 -9.17 1.72 -0.75
CA PRO A 2 -7.77 1.37 -0.96
C PRO A 2 -6.85 2.56 -0.71
N ALA A 3 -5.66 2.29 -0.16
CA ALA A 3 -4.67 3.32 0.14
C ALA A 3 -4.29 4.14 -1.10
N THR A 4 -4.83 5.34 -1.19
CA THR A 4 -4.50 6.31 -2.24
C THR A 4 -3.05 6.76 -2.10
N ALA A 5 -2.44 7.26 -3.19
CA ALA A 5 -1.08 7.80 -3.18
C ALA A 5 -0.87 8.86 -2.07
N MET A 6 -1.92 9.63 -1.76
CA MET A 6 -1.93 10.61 -0.67
C MET A 6 -1.66 9.98 0.70
N HIS A 7 -2.29 8.84 1.03
CA HIS A 7 -2.07 8.16 2.32
C HIS A 7 -0.63 7.66 2.45
N LYS A 8 -0.08 7.12 1.35
CA LYS A 8 1.33 6.70 1.32
C LYS A 8 2.28 7.88 1.51
N PHE A 9 1.98 9.02 0.89
CA PHE A 9 2.74 10.25 1.06
C PHE A 9 2.67 10.77 2.50
N ILE A 10 1.49 10.82 3.11
CA ILE A 10 1.30 11.23 4.51
C ILE A 10 2.10 10.31 5.45
N THR A 11 2.04 9.00 5.25
CA THR A 11 2.82 8.05 6.05
C THR A 11 4.32 8.28 5.88
N PHE A 12 4.80 8.52 4.66
CA PHE A 12 6.20 8.84 4.40
C PHE A 12 6.66 10.10 5.16
N VAL A 13 5.90 11.19 5.03
CA VAL A 13 6.16 12.44 5.76
C VAL A 13 6.13 12.23 7.27
N GLY A 14 5.17 11.46 7.78
CA GLY A 14 5.08 11.11 9.20
C GLY A 14 6.31 10.36 9.70
N VAL A 15 6.78 9.35 8.97
CA VAL A 15 7.99 8.57 9.32
C VAL A 15 9.24 9.46 9.28
N THR A 16 9.38 10.29 8.24
CA THR A 16 10.50 11.25 8.16
C THR A 16 10.44 12.26 9.32
N SER A 17 9.25 12.71 9.73
CA SER A 17 9.10 13.62 10.87
C SER A 17 9.44 12.94 12.21
N ILE A 18 9.08 11.67 12.41
CA ILE A 18 9.51 10.90 13.60
C ILE A 18 11.02 10.77 13.62
N LEU A 19 11.64 10.42 12.49
CA LEU A 19 13.10 10.32 12.37
C LEU A 19 13.78 11.66 12.68
N HIS A 20 13.21 12.77 12.22
CA HIS A 20 13.70 14.10 12.54
C HIS A 20 13.64 14.38 14.06
N ALA A 21 12.51 14.10 14.71
CA ALA A 21 12.37 14.27 16.15
C ALA A 21 13.36 13.38 16.94
N ALA A 22 13.57 12.14 16.50
CA ALA A 22 14.55 11.23 17.10
C ALA A 22 15.99 11.74 16.94
N TYR A 23 16.34 12.27 15.76
CA TYR A 23 17.63 12.90 15.52
C TYR A 23 17.85 14.12 16.41
N SER A 24 16.86 15.02 16.50
CA SER A 24 16.90 16.19 17.39
C SER A 24 17.08 15.79 18.86
N ALA A 25 16.36 14.76 19.33
CA ALA A 25 16.51 14.26 20.70
C ALA A 25 17.91 13.67 20.96
N ALA A 26 18.44 12.90 20.01
CA ALA A 26 19.78 12.33 20.10
C ALA A 26 20.87 13.43 20.11
N GLN A 27 20.72 14.43 19.23
CA GLN A 27 21.61 15.58 19.17
C GLN A 27 21.57 16.40 20.45
N HIS A 28 20.38 16.68 21.00
CA HIS A 28 20.24 17.40 22.26
C HIS A 28 20.95 16.68 23.41
N ARG A 29 20.82 15.35 23.49
CA ARG A 29 21.52 14.54 24.49
C ARG A 29 23.05 14.56 24.32
N SER A 30 23.53 14.51 23.08
CA SER A 30 24.96 14.61 22.78
C SER A 30 25.51 15.99 23.10
N TYR A 31 24.75 17.05 22.82
CA TYR A 31 25.11 18.43 23.15
C TYR A 31 25.33 18.61 24.64
N LEU A 32 24.36 18.20 25.47
CA LEU A 32 24.45 18.31 26.93
C LEU A 32 25.67 17.58 27.51
N ARG A 33 26.00 16.40 26.95
CA ARG A 33 27.20 15.64 27.35
C ARG A 33 28.50 16.40 27.06
N ILE A 34 28.59 17.07 25.90
CA ILE A 34 29.78 17.82 25.49
C ILE A 34 29.92 19.10 26.32
N THR A 35 28.80 19.74 26.67
CA THR A 35 28.80 20.97 27.47
C THR A 35 28.82 20.71 28.98
N GLU A 36 28.97 19.45 29.40
CA GLU A 36 28.95 19.02 30.80
C GLU A 36 27.69 19.49 31.57
N GLN A 37 26.58 19.66 30.85
CA GLN A 37 25.30 20.02 31.45
C GLN A 37 24.52 18.77 31.80
N GLU A 38 23.82 18.79 32.95
CA GLU A 38 22.97 17.70 33.34
C GLU A 38 21.71 17.63 32.48
N PHE A 39 21.30 16.41 32.10
CA PHE A 39 20.05 16.18 31.40
C PHE A 39 18.88 16.31 32.38
N THR A 40 18.17 17.43 32.31
CA THR A 40 16.99 17.69 33.14
C THR A 40 15.72 17.22 32.45
N THR A 41 15.43 17.74 31.26
CA THR A 41 14.20 17.48 30.51
C THR A 41 14.45 17.56 29.01
N LEU A 42 13.58 16.94 28.21
CA LEU A 42 13.61 17.11 26.77
C LEU A 42 12.87 18.41 26.39
N PRO A 43 13.40 19.21 25.45
CA PRO A 43 12.70 20.38 24.92
C PRO A 43 11.28 20.06 24.45
N ILE A 44 10.33 20.93 24.80
CA ILE A 44 8.91 20.69 24.60
C ILE A 44 8.52 20.64 23.12
N ASP A 45 9.24 21.35 22.26
CA ASP A 45 9.11 21.33 20.81
C ASP A 45 9.39 19.93 20.23
N ILE A 46 10.46 19.26 20.67
CA ILE A 46 10.80 17.89 20.25
C ILE A 46 9.72 16.91 20.74
N LEU A 47 9.23 17.10 21.95
CA LEU A 47 8.13 16.30 22.52
C LEU A 47 6.85 16.43 21.69
N ILE A 48 6.42 17.65 21.39
CA ILE A 48 5.22 17.92 20.59
C ILE A 48 5.39 17.38 19.16
N GLN A 49 6.56 17.59 18.53
CA GLN A 49 6.84 17.05 17.19
C GLN A 49 6.79 15.52 17.18
N GLY A 50 7.37 14.86 18.18
CA GLY A 50 7.33 13.40 18.33
C GLY A 50 5.91 12.87 18.49
N ILE A 51 5.10 13.48 19.36
CA ILE A 51 3.70 13.07 19.58
C ILE A 51 2.86 13.32 18.33
N ALA A 52 2.97 14.49 17.70
CA ALA A 52 2.20 14.81 16.49
C ALA A 52 2.55 13.86 15.34
N SER A 53 3.84 13.58 15.14
CA SER A 53 4.30 12.66 14.09
C SER A 53 3.89 11.20 14.34
N LEU A 54 3.82 10.76 15.61
CA LEU A 54 3.23 9.47 15.97
C LEU A 54 1.78 9.34 15.48
N PHE A 55 0.93 10.33 15.77
CA PHE A 55 -0.47 10.30 15.33
C PHE A 55 -0.62 10.33 13.81
N ILE A 56 0.23 11.09 13.10
CA ILE A 56 0.23 11.13 11.63
C ILE A 56 0.57 9.75 11.05
N VAL A 57 1.58 9.07 11.60
CA VAL A 57 1.96 7.72 11.16
C VAL A 57 0.86 6.71 11.45
N MET A 58 0.27 6.74 12.65
CA MET A 58 -0.86 5.87 13.00
C MET A 58 -2.02 6.04 12.02
N TYR A 59 -2.38 7.29 11.72
CA TYR A 59 -3.42 7.61 10.75
C TYR A 59 -3.08 7.02 9.37
N GLY A 60 -1.88 7.28 8.85
CA GLY A 60 -1.46 6.80 7.54
C GLY A 60 -1.43 5.27 7.42
N ILE A 61 -0.95 4.57 8.45
CA ILE A 61 -0.89 3.10 8.49
C ILE A 61 -2.29 2.48 8.47
N MET A 62 -3.27 3.08 9.16
CA MET A 62 -4.64 2.56 9.21
C MET A 62 -5.26 2.42 7.81
N TYR A 63 -4.95 3.33 6.88
CA TYR A 63 -5.42 3.24 5.49
C TYR A 63 -4.57 2.31 4.62
N ILE A 64 -3.27 2.16 4.93
CA ILE A 64 -2.36 1.28 4.19
C ILE A 64 -2.64 -0.20 4.51
N ALA A 65 -3.06 -0.51 5.73
CA ALA A 65 -3.40 -1.88 6.16
C ALA A 65 -4.52 -2.52 5.33
N GLY A 66 -5.31 -1.71 4.62
CA GLY A 66 -6.36 -2.16 3.74
C GLY A 66 -7.70 -2.34 4.46
N ASP A 67 -8.74 -2.56 3.67
CA ASP A 67 -10.09 -2.72 4.18
C ASP A 67 -10.34 -4.14 4.67
N PHE A 68 -11.21 -4.24 5.68
CA PHE A 68 -11.75 -5.51 6.07
C PHE A 68 -12.63 -6.07 4.95
N LYS A 69 -12.40 -7.34 4.61
CA LYS A 69 -13.26 -8.09 3.71
C LYS A 69 -14.40 -8.73 4.48
N GLU A 70 -15.59 -8.77 3.88
CA GLU A 70 -16.74 -9.44 4.44
C GLU A 70 -16.52 -10.96 4.55
N ILE A 71 -16.97 -11.56 5.67
CA ILE A 71 -16.78 -13.00 5.95
C ILE A 71 -17.74 -13.87 5.12
N ARG A 72 -18.88 -13.34 4.69
CA ARG A 72 -19.92 -14.11 3.98
C ARG A 72 -19.50 -14.39 2.54
N ALA A 73 -19.28 -15.68 2.24
CA ALA A 73 -18.94 -16.14 0.89
C ALA A 73 -20.04 -15.86 -0.16
N VAL A 74 -21.30 -15.73 0.26
CA VAL A 74 -22.43 -15.46 -0.66
C VAL A 74 -22.26 -14.11 -1.37
N VAL A 75 -21.69 -13.11 -0.70
CA VAL A 75 -21.47 -11.77 -1.27
C VAL A 75 -20.39 -11.79 -2.36
N ASP A 76 -19.33 -12.59 -2.17
CA ASP A 76 -18.32 -12.82 -3.21
C ASP A 76 -18.90 -13.59 -4.41
N LEU A 77 -19.84 -14.52 -4.15
CA LEU A 77 -20.45 -15.40 -5.16
C LEU A 77 -21.56 -14.71 -5.95
N GLU A 78 -22.24 -13.71 -5.38
CA GLU A 78 -23.32 -12.96 -6.04
C GLU A 78 -22.84 -12.27 -7.32
N ASN A 79 -21.61 -11.74 -7.31
CA ASN A 79 -21.01 -11.10 -8.47
C ASN A 79 -20.50 -12.09 -9.54
N LYS A 80 -20.64 -13.40 -9.32
CA LYS A 80 -20.09 -14.44 -10.19
C LYS A 80 -21.17 -15.01 -11.12
N SER A 81 -20.98 -14.83 -12.42
CA SER A 81 -21.92 -15.36 -13.43
C SER A 81 -21.74 -16.85 -13.69
N TRP A 82 -22.80 -17.50 -14.17
CA TRP A 82 -22.77 -18.89 -14.62
C TRP A 82 -21.77 -19.14 -15.75
N GLU A 83 -21.57 -18.17 -16.65
CA GLU A 83 -20.59 -18.29 -17.74
C GLU A 83 -19.16 -18.34 -17.21
N THR A 84 -18.85 -17.58 -16.16
CA THR A 84 -17.53 -17.62 -15.49
C THR A 84 -17.32 -18.95 -14.77
N LEU A 85 -18.36 -19.53 -14.16
CA LEU A 85 -18.29 -20.80 -13.46
C LEU A 85 -18.20 -22.00 -14.40
N ARG A 86 -18.88 -21.95 -15.55
CA ARG A 86 -18.90 -23.04 -16.55
C ARG A 86 -17.58 -23.13 -17.34
N ASN A 87 -16.80 -22.06 -17.37
CA ASN A 87 -15.47 -22.10 -17.97
C ASN A 87 -14.50 -22.89 -17.09
N LEU A 88 -14.32 -24.19 -17.37
CA LEU A 88 -13.37 -25.05 -16.67
C LEU A 88 -12.03 -25.09 -17.42
N PRO A 89 -10.95 -24.45 -16.91
CA PRO A 89 -9.66 -24.39 -17.60
C PRO A 89 -9.05 -25.78 -17.86
N SER A 90 -9.28 -26.71 -16.94
CA SER A 90 -8.76 -28.08 -17.03
C SER A 90 -9.41 -28.92 -18.14
N PHE A 91 -10.54 -28.48 -18.71
CA PHE A 91 -11.31 -29.21 -19.73
C PHE A 91 -11.53 -28.37 -21.00
N GLN A 92 -10.66 -27.41 -21.27
CA GLN A 92 -10.74 -26.60 -22.48
C GLN A 92 -10.44 -27.47 -23.72
N ILE A 93 -11.36 -27.47 -24.68
CA ILE A 93 -11.18 -28.10 -25.98
C ILE A 93 -11.00 -26.98 -27.01
N PHE A 94 -9.80 -26.90 -27.60
CA PHE A 94 -9.44 -25.86 -28.58
C PHE A 94 -9.98 -26.12 -29.99
N ASN A 95 -10.76 -27.19 -30.18
CA ASN A 95 -11.44 -27.49 -31.44
C ASN A 95 -12.81 -26.81 -31.48
N HIS A 96 -12.83 -25.49 -31.63
CA HIS A 96 -14.06 -24.69 -31.71
C HIS A 96 -14.06 -23.75 -32.92
N ARG A 97 -15.23 -23.21 -33.28
CA ARG A 97 -15.43 -22.32 -34.45
C ARG A 97 -14.51 -21.08 -34.44
N GLY A 98 -14.10 -20.62 -33.26
CA GLY A 98 -13.10 -19.53 -33.13
C GLY A 98 -11.78 -19.82 -33.86
N LYS A 99 -11.41 -21.10 -34.06
CA LYS A 99 -10.19 -21.48 -34.78
C LYS A 99 -10.21 -20.99 -36.24
N SER A 100 -11.32 -21.12 -36.96
CA SER A 100 -11.42 -20.64 -38.35
C SER A 100 -11.74 -19.15 -38.44
N LEU A 101 -12.51 -18.62 -37.48
CA LEU A 101 -12.96 -17.22 -37.48
C LEU A 101 -11.84 -16.23 -37.09
N TRP A 102 -10.86 -16.64 -36.27
CA TRP A 102 -9.75 -15.78 -35.82
C TRP A 102 -8.41 -16.04 -36.52
N GLN A 103 -8.35 -17.02 -37.44
CA GLN A 103 -7.13 -17.33 -38.21
C GLN A 103 -6.74 -16.23 -39.22
N GLU A 104 -7.71 -15.49 -39.76
CA GLU A 104 -7.46 -14.39 -40.71
C GLU A 104 -6.68 -13.22 -40.09
N GLY A 105 -6.92 -12.89 -38.82
CA GLY A 105 -6.19 -11.82 -38.12
C GLY A 105 -4.73 -12.18 -37.79
N ALA A 106 -4.44 -13.45 -37.51
CA ALA A 106 -3.08 -13.93 -37.24
C ALA A 106 -2.25 -14.07 -38.53
N ALA A 107 -2.87 -14.42 -39.65
CA ALA A 107 -2.21 -14.45 -40.96
C ALA A 107 -1.80 -13.04 -41.43
N LEU A 108 -2.62 -12.02 -41.15
CA LEU A 108 -2.29 -10.63 -41.44
C LEU A 108 -1.19 -10.06 -40.53
N SER A 109 -1.08 -10.49 -39.26
CA SER A 109 0.00 -10.05 -38.37
C SER A 109 1.37 -10.66 -38.74
N ASN A 110 1.43 -11.87 -39.30
CA ASN A 110 2.69 -12.51 -39.72
C ASN A 110 3.11 -12.14 -41.16
N ALA A 111 2.26 -11.47 -41.93
CA ALA A 111 2.58 -10.98 -43.27
C ALA A 111 3.14 -9.54 -43.28
N TYR A 112 3.10 -8.84 -42.14
CA TYR A 112 3.64 -7.48 -41.93
C TYR A 112 4.87 -7.48 -40.99
N ILE A 113 5.65 -8.57 -41.00
CA ILE A 113 7.03 -8.63 -40.47
C ILE A 113 7.94 -9.13 -41.60
#